data_AF-A0A6L7GDY8-F1
#
_entry.id   AF-A0A6L7GDY8-F1
#
_cell.length_a   1.000
_cell.length_b   1.000
_cell.length_c   1.000
_cell.angle_alpha   90.00
_cell.angle_beta   90.00
_cell.angle_gamma   90.00
#
_symmetry.space_group_name_H-M   'P 1'
#
loop_
_entity.id
_entity.type
_entity.pdbx_description
1 polymer ?
#
loop_
_entity_poly.entity_id
_entity_poly.type
_entity_poly.pdbx_seq_one_letter_code
_entity_poly.pdbx_strand_id
1 'polypeptide(L)'
;MSRFTILLRLGRDTKAAMLVEFALLAPLLFTMMIGVFHVGQRMQNFNAVKSLASDAGRYVMVEYQKGNEVTNADIKSVVRGKALGAPYLLNTDQLVVNAETAAISRIAGAKEIDLTIEYTLEDWLPFVDLPFSKMVYSRPIFVVVAPAPPTPPAP
;
A
#
# COMPACT_ATOMS: atom_id res chain seq x y z
N MET A 1 -44.87 -4.45 42.67
CA MET A 1 -44.58 -3.00 42.58
C MET A 1 -43.11 -2.70 42.96
N SER A 2 -42.11 -3.26 42.26
CA SER A 2 -40.69 -3.12 42.68
C SER A 2 -39.69 -2.77 41.56
N ARG A 3 -40.15 -2.56 40.31
CA ARG A 3 -39.27 -2.19 39.18
C ARG A 3 -39.12 -0.67 38.98
N PHE A 4 -40.12 0.11 39.39
CA PHE A 4 -40.12 1.56 39.23
C PHE A 4 -39.20 2.28 40.23
N THR A 5 -39.09 1.77 41.46
CA THR A 5 -38.24 2.36 42.51
C THR A 5 -36.75 2.22 42.21
N ILE A 6 -36.34 1.16 41.50
CA ILE A 6 -34.94 0.93 41.10
C ILE A 6 -34.51 1.95 40.03
N LEU A 7 -35.37 2.25 39.06
CA LEU A 7 -35.13 3.25 38.02
C LEU A 7 -35.03 4.67 38.60
N LEU A 8 -35.90 5.02 39.57
CA LEU A 8 -35.88 6.32 40.25
C LEU A 8 -34.67 6.49 41.18
N ARG A 9 -34.12 5.39 41.74
CA ARG A 9 -32.93 5.42 42.60
C ARG A 9 -31.63 5.54 41.78
N LEU A 10 -31.61 5.00 40.55
CA LEU A 10 -30.51 5.17 39.60
C LEU A 10 -30.34 6.63 39.16
N GLY A 11 -31.45 7.36 38.96
CA GLY A 11 -31.41 8.78 38.55
C GLY A 11 -30.88 9.74 39.62
N ARG A 12 -30.73 9.28 40.87
CA ARG A 12 -30.27 10.10 42.01
C ARG A 12 -28.85 9.72 42.48
N ASP A 13 -28.23 8.73 41.82
CA ASP A 13 -26.91 8.22 42.12
C ASP A 13 -25.89 8.75 41.10
N THR A 14 -25.07 9.70 41.53
CA THR A 14 -24.00 10.32 40.73
C THR A 14 -23.05 9.30 40.09
N LYS A 15 -22.86 8.13 40.70
CA LYS A 15 -22.02 7.06 40.14
C LYS A 15 -22.68 6.36 38.95
N ALA A 16 -23.99 6.19 38.97
CA ALA A 16 -24.73 5.61 37.86
C ALA A 16 -24.76 6.57 36.66
N ALA A 17 -24.91 7.88 36.91
CA ALA A 17 -24.83 8.90 35.88
C ALA A 17 -23.45 8.93 35.18
N MET A 18 -22.36 8.89 35.94
CA MET A 18 -20.99 8.82 35.39
C MET A 18 -20.76 7.58 34.52
N LEU A 19 -21.32 6.42 34.91
CA LEU A 19 -21.21 5.20 34.09
C LEU A 19 -21.93 5.34 32.75
N VAL A 20 -23.08 6.01 32.72
CA VAL A 20 -23.84 6.26 31.48
C VAL A 20 -23.09 7.26 30.58
N GLU A 21 -22.57 8.34 31.14
CA GLU A 21 -21.78 9.32 30.38
C GLU A 21 -20.51 8.68 29.80
N PHE A 22 -19.80 7.87 30.59
CA PHE A 22 -18.65 7.13 30.11
C PHE A 22 -19.03 6.12 29.01
N ALA A 23 -20.14 5.39 29.17
CA ALA A 23 -20.61 4.45 28.16
C ALA A 23 -20.96 5.13 26.82
N LEU A 24 -21.35 6.41 26.85
CA LEU A 24 -21.61 7.20 25.65
C LEU A 24 -20.34 7.80 25.04
N LEU A 25 -19.39 8.27 25.86
CA LEU A 25 -18.17 8.94 25.39
C LEU A 25 -17.03 7.98 25.04
N ALA A 26 -16.88 6.88 25.77
CA ALA A 26 -15.79 5.94 25.57
C ALA A 26 -15.74 5.35 24.14
N PRO A 27 -16.87 4.95 23.51
CA PRO A 27 -16.85 4.48 22.12
C PRO A 27 -16.31 5.53 21.15
N LEU A 28 -16.67 6.80 21.33
CA LEU A 28 -16.17 7.89 20.49
C LEU A 28 -14.65 8.05 20.65
N LEU A 29 -14.16 8.02 21.90
CA LEU A 29 -12.73 8.09 22.20
C LEU A 29 -11.96 6.94 21.53
N PHE A 30 -12.44 5.70 21.65
CA PHE A 30 -11.79 4.54 21.05
C PHE A 30 -11.79 4.62 19.52
N THR A 31 -12.90 5.02 18.89
CA THR A 31 -12.95 5.22 17.44
C THR A 31 -11.93 6.26 16.97
N MET A 32 -11.81 7.39 17.68
CA MET A 32 -10.80 8.40 17.35
C MET A 32 -9.37 7.87 17.51
N MET A 33 -9.10 7.15 18.60
CA MET A 33 -7.78 6.55 18.85
C MET A 33 -7.41 5.52 17.78
N ILE A 34 -8.32 4.63 17.43
CA ILE A 34 -8.14 3.64 16.35
C ILE A 34 -7.93 4.34 15.00
N GLY A 35 -8.69 5.41 14.73
CA GLY A 35 -8.53 6.23 13.54
C GLY A 35 -7.12 6.79 13.37
N VAL A 36 -6.50 7.29 14.45
CA VAL A 36 -5.12 7.77 14.41
C VAL A 36 -4.14 6.63 14.08
N PHE A 37 -4.32 5.45 14.67
CA PHE A 37 -3.49 4.28 14.34
C PHE A 37 -3.63 3.87 12.87
N HIS A 38 -4.85 3.87 12.32
CA HIS A 38 -5.09 3.60 10.90
C HIS A 38 -4.34 4.57 9.98
N VAL A 39 -4.35 5.87 10.31
CA VAL A 39 -3.63 6.88 9.52
C VAL A 39 -2.12 6.65 9.59
N GLY A 40 -1.58 6.32 10.77
CA GLY A 40 -0.16 5.98 10.94
C GLY A 40 0.25 4.78 10.09
N GLN A 41 -0.51 3.68 10.18
CA GLN A 41 -0.27 2.47 9.39
C GLN A 41 -0.33 2.74 7.88
N ARG A 42 -1.32 3.52 7.45
CA ARG A 42 -1.46 3.93 6.05
C ARG A 42 -0.23 4.68 5.57
N MET A 43 0.24 5.67 6.33
CA MET A 43 1.40 6.47 5.94
C MET A 43 2.66 5.61 5.84
N GLN A 44 2.85 4.67 6.78
CA GLN A 44 3.94 3.70 6.74
C GLN A 44 3.87 2.86 5.45
N ASN A 45 2.72 2.23 5.18
CA ASN A 45 2.55 1.35 4.01
C ASN A 45 2.69 2.12 2.69
N PHE A 46 2.17 3.35 2.62
CA PHE A 46 2.30 4.20 1.45
C PHE A 46 3.78 4.53 1.15
N ASN A 47 4.54 4.86 2.18
CA ASN A 47 5.98 5.13 2.03
C ASN A 47 6.77 3.87 1.67
N ALA A 48 6.39 2.72 2.22
CA ALA A 48 6.97 1.42 1.86
C ALA A 48 6.73 1.11 0.37
N VAL A 49 5.50 1.25 -0.13
CA VAL A 49 5.14 1.04 -1.54
C VAL A 49 5.94 1.97 -2.47
N LYS A 50 6.04 3.26 -2.14
CA LYS A 50 6.82 4.23 -2.94
C LYS A 50 8.30 3.87 -2.99
N SER A 51 8.86 3.49 -1.85
CA SER A 51 10.28 3.11 -1.73
C SER A 51 10.56 1.81 -2.48
N LEU A 52 9.67 0.82 -2.37
CA LEU A 52 9.73 -0.44 -3.12
C LEU A 52 9.70 -0.19 -4.63
N ALA A 53 8.79 0.64 -5.12
CA ALA A 53 8.75 1.03 -6.54
C ALA A 53 10.03 1.75 -6.99
N SER A 54 10.64 2.53 -6.09
CA SER A 54 11.93 3.17 -6.38
C SER A 54 13.06 2.16 -6.55
N ASP A 55 13.15 1.19 -5.65
CA ASP A 55 14.15 0.14 -5.70
C ASP A 55 13.95 -0.83 -6.85
N ALA A 56 12.69 -1.10 -7.22
CA ALA A 56 12.35 -1.84 -8.42
C ALA A 56 12.93 -1.17 -9.67
N GLY A 57 12.71 0.16 -9.82
CA GLY A 57 13.27 0.91 -10.93
C GLY A 57 14.80 0.86 -11.00
N ARG A 58 15.47 0.98 -9.84
CA ARG A 58 16.93 0.85 -9.76
C ARG A 58 17.40 -0.54 -10.16
N TYR A 59 16.74 -1.59 -9.67
CA TYR A 59 17.04 -2.97 -10.02
C TYR A 59 16.93 -3.21 -11.52
N VAL A 60 15.81 -2.79 -12.13
CA VAL A 60 15.58 -2.93 -13.57
C VAL A 60 16.64 -2.19 -14.39
N MET A 61 16.94 -0.94 -14.02
CA MET A 61 18.02 -0.18 -14.69
C MET A 61 19.37 -0.89 -14.63
N VAL A 62 19.74 -1.42 -13.46
CA VAL A 62 21.02 -2.12 -13.27
C VAL A 62 21.07 -3.42 -14.08
N GLU A 63 19.99 -4.19 -14.15
CA GLU A 63 19.98 -5.43 -14.95
C GLU A 63 20.11 -5.13 -16.45
N TYR A 64 19.41 -4.12 -16.96
CA TYR A 64 19.57 -3.69 -18.36
C TYR A 64 21.00 -3.20 -18.66
N GLN A 65 21.65 -2.50 -17.71
CA GLN A 65 23.05 -2.09 -17.86
C GLN A 65 24.04 -3.27 -17.90
N LYS A 66 23.70 -4.40 -17.28
CA LYS A 66 24.49 -5.65 -17.38
C LYS A 66 24.23 -6.40 -18.69
N GLY A 67 23.35 -5.91 -19.55
CA GLY A 67 22.87 -6.62 -20.74
C GLY A 67 21.83 -7.70 -20.43
N ASN A 68 21.28 -7.74 -19.20
CA ASN A 68 20.22 -8.65 -18.82
C ASN A 68 18.86 -7.96 -18.95
N GLU A 69 18.15 -8.24 -20.04
CA GLU A 69 16.83 -7.67 -20.29
C GLU A 69 15.75 -8.39 -19.48
N VAL A 70 15.53 -7.92 -18.25
CA VAL A 70 14.48 -8.49 -17.38
C VAL A 70 13.09 -8.33 -17.99
N THR A 71 12.30 -9.41 -17.94
CA THR A 71 10.92 -9.42 -18.42
C THR A 71 9.97 -8.81 -17.40
N ASN A 72 8.78 -8.40 -17.84
CA ASN A 72 7.76 -7.84 -16.94
C ASN A 72 7.32 -8.83 -15.84
N ALA A 73 7.32 -10.13 -16.15
CA ALA A 73 7.02 -11.18 -15.18
C ALA A 73 8.12 -11.29 -14.12
N ASP A 74 9.39 -11.17 -14.51
CA ASP A 74 10.52 -11.19 -13.58
C ASP A 74 10.50 -9.97 -12.66
N ILE A 75 10.23 -8.78 -13.22
CA ILE A 75 10.07 -7.55 -12.45
C ILE A 75 8.97 -7.74 -11.40
N LYS A 76 7.81 -8.25 -11.78
CA LYS A 76 6.70 -8.52 -10.86
C LYS A 76 7.11 -9.49 -9.74
N SER A 77 7.80 -10.58 -10.09
CA SER A 77 8.25 -11.59 -9.13
C SER A 77 9.25 -11.01 -8.12
N VAL A 78 10.28 -10.30 -8.60
CA VAL A 78 11.31 -9.68 -7.76
C VAL A 78 10.71 -8.63 -6.84
N VAL A 79 9.81 -7.78 -7.36
CA VAL A 79 9.16 -6.74 -6.56
C VAL A 79 8.27 -7.35 -5.47
N ARG A 80 7.49 -8.40 -5.79
CA ARG A 80 6.70 -9.13 -4.78
C ARG A 80 7.59 -9.78 -3.72
N GLY A 81 8.70 -10.40 -4.12
CA GLY A 81 9.65 -11.01 -3.19
C GLY A 81 10.29 -9.99 -2.25
N LYS A 82 10.69 -8.82 -2.78
CA LYS A 82 11.23 -7.72 -1.97
C LYS A 82 10.21 -7.11 -1.01
N ALA A 83 8.94 -7.05 -1.41
CA ALA A 83 7.88 -6.45 -0.59
C ALA A 83 7.72 -7.11 0.79
N LEU A 84 7.94 -8.43 0.88
CA LEU A 84 7.87 -9.20 2.13
C LEU A 84 9.02 -8.89 3.10
N GLY A 85 10.19 -8.55 2.55
CA GLY A 85 11.41 -8.34 3.33
C GLY A 85 11.46 -6.98 4.02
N ALA A 86 12.30 -6.87 5.04
CA ALA A 86 12.67 -5.56 5.58
C ALA A 86 13.35 -4.70 4.48
N PRO A 87 13.08 -3.39 4.43
CA PRO A 87 12.32 -2.58 5.38
C PRO A 87 10.81 -2.45 5.07
N TYR A 88 10.31 -3.17 4.07
CA TYR A 88 8.96 -2.96 3.52
C TYR A 88 7.88 -3.69 4.30
N LEU A 89 8.13 -4.96 4.66
CA LEU A 89 7.25 -5.80 5.50
C LEU A 89 5.77 -5.75 5.06
N LEU A 90 5.53 -5.67 3.75
CA LEU A 90 4.19 -5.60 3.17
C LEU A 90 3.59 -7.00 3.07
N ASN A 91 2.28 -7.12 3.28
CA ASN A 91 1.58 -8.38 3.06
C ASN A 91 1.33 -8.60 1.55
N THR A 92 1.80 -9.72 1.00
CA THR A 92 1.63 -10.05 -0.42
C THR A 92 0.19 -10.36 -0.85
N ASP A 93 -0.66 -10.76 0.08
CA ASP A 93 -2.09 -11.03 -0.19
C ASP A 93 -2.86 -9.73 -0.41
N GLN A 94 -2.36 -8.64 0.18
CA GLN A 94 -2.88 -7.29 0.05
C GLN A 94 -2.20 -6.49 -1.07
N LEU A 95 -1.18 -7.07 -1.72
CA LEU A 95 -0.32 -6.40 -2.70
C LEU A 95 -0.60 -6.92 -4.11
N VAL A 96 -0.89 -5.98 -5.03
CA VAL A 96 -0.94 -6.24 -6.46
C VAL A 96 0.20 -5.47 -7.12
N VAL A 97 0.99 -6.16 -7.94
CA VAL A 97 2.10 -5.56 -8.69
C VAL A 97 1.89 -5.86 -10.17
N ASN A 98 1.89 -4.81 -10.98
CA ASN A 98 1.78 -4.87 -12.42
C ASN A 98 2.95 -4.13 -13.05
N ALA A 99 3.61 -4.77 -14.00
CA ALA A 99 4.67 -4.19 -14.81
C ALA A 99 4.27 -4.37 -16.27
N GLU A 100 4.16 -3.26 -17.00
CA GLU A 100 3.73 -3.27 -18.40
C GLU A 100 4.71 -2.45 -19.23
N THR A 101 5.09 -2.99 -20.39
CA THR A 101 5.95 -2.24 -21.32
C THR A 101 5.05 -1.32 -22.12
N ALA A 102 5.33 -0.03 -22.10
CA ALA A 102 4.58 0.93 -22.89
C ALA A 102 4.80 0.66 -24.38
N ALA A 103 3.72 0.70 -25.17
CA ALA A 103 3.79 0.50 -26.61
C ALA A 103 4.63 1.58 -27.32
N ILE A 104 4.59 2.81 -26.78
CA ILE A 104 5.39 3.95 -27.25
C ILE A 104 6.10 4.52 -26.03
N SER A 105 7.42 4.60 -26.10
CA SER A 105 8.24 5.24 -25.06
C SER A 105 8.23 6.74 -25.22
N ARG A 106 8.12 7.46 -24.10
CA ARG A 106 8.22 8.92 -24.04
C ARG A 106 9.65 9.44 -24.27
N ILE A 107 10.65 8.57 -24.16
CA ILE A 107 12.07 8.92 -24.37
C ILE A 107 12.58 8.14 -25.58
N ALA A 108 13.02 8.88 -26.61
CA ALA A 108 13.59 8.29 -27.80
C ALA A 108 14.82 7.43 -27.46
N GLY A 109 14.87 6.20 -27.98
CA GLY A 109 15.96 5.25 -27.73
C GLY A 109 15.90 4.56 -26.36
N ALA A 110 14.87 4.82 -25.54
CA ALA A 110 14.63 4.09 -24.30
C ALA A 110 13.38 3.22 -24.43
N LYS A 111 13.38 2.07 -23.76
CA LYS A 111 12.21 1.27 -23.46
C LYS A 111 11.59 1.76 -22.17
N GLU A 112 10.27 1.89 -22.16
CA GLU A 112 9.51 2.37 -21.02
C GLU A 112 8.70 1.22 -20.42
N ILE A 113 8.80 1.07 -19.10
CA ILE A 113 8.08 0.07 -18.32
C ILE A 113 7.31 0.78 -17.21
N ASP A 114 5.99 0.71 -17.26
CA ASP A 114 5.11 1.25 -16.24
C ASP A 114 4.96 0.24 -15.10
N LEU A 115 5.45 0.60 -13.92
CA LEU A 115 5.31 -0.19 -12.70
C LEU A 115 4.19 0.40 -11.85
N THR A 116 3.12 -0.36 -11.67
CA THR A 116 2.00 -0.02 -10.80
C THR A 116 1.96 -0.98 -9.62
N ILE A 117 1.93 -0.42 -8.41
CA ILE A 117 1.82 -1.16 -7.15
C ILE A 117 0.55 -0.69 -6.45
N GLU A 118 -0.33 -1.65 -6.15
CA GLU A 118 -1.54 -1.44 -5.39
C GLU A 118 -1.42 -2.17 -4.05
N TYR A 119 -1.87 -1.52 -2.98
CA TYR A 119 -1.90 -2.10 -1.65
C TYR A 119 -3.22 -1.80 -0.96
N THR A 120 -3.90 -2.85 -0.49
CA THR A 120 -5.16 -2.75 0.23
C THR A 120 -4.91 -2.94 1.73
N LEU A 121 -5.25 -1.95 2.54
CA LEU A 121 -5.18 -2.03 4.00
C LEU A 121 -6.26 -2.96 4.53
N GLU A 122 -5.92 -3.66 5.61
CA GLU A 122 -6.91 -4.42 6.38
C GLU A 122 -7.90 -3.45 7.05
N ASP A 123 -9.17 -3.82 7.05
CA ASP A 123 -10.19 -3.09 7.78
C ASP A 123 -10.35 -3.67 9.20
N TRP A 124 -10.13 -2.83 10.22
CA TRP A 124 -10.28 -3.22 11.63
C TRP A 124 -11.57 -2.67 12.25
N LEU A 125 -12.35 -1.90 11.50
CA LEU A 125 -13.57 -1.25 11.97
C LEU A 125 -14.77 -1.67 11.10
N PRO A 126 -15.34 -2.88 11.32
CA PRO A 126 -16.39 -3.43 10.45
C PRO A 126 -17.71 -2.64 10.45
N PHE A 127 -17.86 -1.66 11.34
CA PHE A 127 -19.04 -0.80 11.48
C PHE A 127 -18.81 0.63 10.97
N VAL A 128 -17.62 0.95 10.46
CA VAL A 128 -17.29 2.25 9.85
C VAL A 128 -16.68 2.02 8.48
N ASP A 129 -17.33 2.50 7.42
CA ASP A 129 -16.73 2.49 6.09
C ASP A 129 -15.61 3.53 6.05
N LEU A 130 -14.36 3.05 5.98
CA LEU A 130 -13.19 3.90 5.90
C LEU A 130 -12.89 4.20 4.43
N PRO A 131 -13.12 5.44 3.94
CA PRO A 131 -12.59 5.81 2.64
C PRO A 131 -11.06 5.62 2.70
N PHE A 132 -10.44 5.24 1.58
CA PHE A 132 -8.98 5.11 1.42
C PHE A 132 -8.33 3.79 1.91
N SER A 133 -9.08 2.68 1.95
CA SER A 133 -8.49 1.34 2.18
C SER A 133 -7.53 0.90 1.08
N LYS A 134 -7.70 1.39 -0.16
CA LYS A 134 -6.83 1.07 -1.30
C LYS A 134 -5.86 2.20 -1.61
N MET A 135 -4.59 1.87 -1.77
CA MET A 135 -3.53 2.77 -2.21
C MET A 135 -2.98 2.29 -3.55
N VAL A 136 -2.81 3.21 -4.50
CA VAL A 136 -2.24 2.92 -5.81
C VAL A 136 -1.08 3.88 -6.06
N TYR A 137 0.07 3.34 -6.45
CA TYR A 137 1.25 4.10 -6.84
C TYR A 137 1.78 3.58 -8.16
N SER A 138 1.97 4.48 -9.12
CA SER A 138 2.51 4.14 -10.44
C SER A 138 3.75 4.99 -10.72
N ARG A 139 4.77 4.36 -11.29
CA ARG A 139 6.00 5.02 -11.71
C ARG A 139 6.54 4.39 -13.01
N PRO A 140 6.89 5.22 -14.01
CA PRO A 140 7.59 4.73 -15.18
C PRO A 140 9.08 4.49 -14.91
N ILE A 141 9.61 3.46 -15.55
CA ILE A 141 11.01 3.08 -15.55
C ILE A 141 11.49 3.14 -16.99
N PHE A 142 12.54 3.92 -17.24
CA PHE A 142 13.15 4.04 -18.55
C PHE A 142 14.48 3.28 -18.57
N VAL A 143 14.65 2.40 -19.56
CA VAL A 143 15.88 1.63 -19.74
C VAL A 143 16.37 1.71 -21.18
N VAL A 144 17.68 1.73 -21.36
CA VAL A 144 18.29 1.67 -22.69
C VAL A 144 18.49 0.21 -23.05
N VAL A 145 17.96 -0.19 -24.20
CA VAL A 145 18.17 -1.53 -24.75
C VAL A 145 19.51 -1.53 -25.49
N ALA A 146 20.30 -2.60 -25.35
CA ALA A 146 21.58 -2.68 -26.05
C ALA A 146 21.35 -2.55 -27.58
N PRO A 147 22.15 -1.74 -28.30
CA PRO A 147 22.02 -1.64 -29.73
C PRO A 147 22.26 -3.01 -30.39
N ALA A 148 21.48 -3.33 -31.42
CA ALA A 148 21.65 -4.56 -32.19
C ALA A 148 23.10 -4.64 -32.71
N PRO A 149 23.73 -5.85 -32.76
CA PRO A 149 25.05 -6.02 -33.33
C PRO A 149 25.10 -5.43 -34.75
N PRO A 150 26.22 -4.80 -35.15
CA PRO A 150 26.36 -4.32 -36.51
C PRO A 150 26.20 -5.49 -37.48
N THR A 151 25.33 -5.32 -38.48
CA THR A 151 25.16 -6.30 -39.55
C THR A 151 26.52 -6.53 -40.21
N PRO A 152 27.00 -7.78 -40.36
CA PRO A 152 28.23 -8.05 -41.08
C PRO A 152 28.16 -7.44 -42.49
N PRO A 153 29.27 -6.91 -43.03
CA PRO A 153 29.29 -6.48 -44.42
C PRO A 153 28.86 -7.65 -45.31
N ALA A 154 27.96 -7.37 -46.25
CA ALA A 154 27.58 -8.33 -47.27
C ALA A 154 28.84 -8.81 -48.03
N PRO A 155 28.91 -10.10 -48.39
CA PRO A 155 30.08 -10.67 -49.06
C PRO A 155 30.41 -10.01 -50.40
#